data_AF-A0A3D2FA78-F1
#
_entry.id   AF-A0A3D2FA78-F1
#
_cell.length_a   1.000
_cell.length_b   1.000
_cell.length_c   1.000
_cell.angle_alpha   90.00
_cell.angle_beta   90.00
_cell.angle_gamma   90.00
#
_symmetry.space_group_name_H-M   'P 1'
#
loop_
_entity.id
_entity.type
_entity.pdbx_description
1 polymer ?
#
loop_
_entity_poly.entity_id
_entity_poly.type
_entity_poly.pdbx_seq_one_letter_code
_entity_poly.pdbx_strand_id
1 'polypeptide(L)'
;MTRIAPPVLGTFTFFAVAFALCVYFTFAAVQGDFGLFRRVEITAEAEALQLQLIQVEADVEQMENLTRRLSDDYLDLDLLDEQARSVLGMVRADEIIIR
;
A
#
# COMPACT_ATOMS: atom_id res chain seq x y z
N MET A 1 34.90 -67.68 17.47
CA MET A 1 34.65 -66.57 16.52
C MET A 1 33.20 -66.12 16.68
N THR A 2 32.93 -65.10 17.49
CA THR A 2 31.59 -64.50 17.59
C THR A 2 31.71 -63.03 17.23
N ARG A 3 31.37 -62.69 15.98
CA ARG A 3 31.23 -61.30 15.54
C ARG A 3 29.89 -60.79 16.07
N ILE A 4 29.93 -59.91 17.07
CA ILE A 4 28.78 -59.13 17.50
C ILE A 4 28.51 -58.12 16.37
N ALA A 5 27.36 -58.24 15.70
CA ALA A 5 26.95 -57.28 14.70
C ALA A 5 26.77 -55.88 15.35
N PRO A 6 27.17 -54.78 14.69
CA PRO A 6 26.96 -53.45 15.24
C PRO A 6 25.44 -53.20 15.39
N PRO A 7 25.00 -52.42 16.40
CA PRO A 7 23.59 -52.24 16.70
C PRO A 7 22.91 -51.42 15.59
N VAL A 8 22.32 -52.12 14.63
CA VAL A 8 21.57 -51.58 13.47
C VAL A 8 20.44 -50.62 13.91
N LEU A 9 19.95 -50.79 15.14
CA LEU A 9 18.94 -49.94 15.77
C LEU A 9 19.36 -48.46 15.82
N GLY A 10 20.63 -48.17 16.17
CA GLY A 10 21.11 -46.79 16.34
C GLY A 10 21.14 -46.00 15.02
N THR A 11 21.52 -46.68 13.93
CA THR A 11 21.50 -46.10 12.59
C THR A 11 20.06 -45.82 12.15
N PHE A 12 19.14 -46.73 12.43
CA PHE A 12 17.71 -46.54 12.09
C PHE A 12 17.08 -45.39 12.87
N THR A 13 17.28 -45.29 14.19
CA THR A 13 16.78 -44.15 14.97
C THR A 13 17.38 -42.84 14.51
N PHE A 14 18.67 -42.81 14.18
CA PHE A 14 19.31 -41.61 13.64
C PHE A 14 18.62 -41.14 12.35
N PHE A 15 18.43 -42.03 11.37
CA PHE A 15 17.77 -41.67 10.12
C PHE A 15 16.30 -41.31 10.31
N ALA A 16 15.58 -41.98 11.22
CA ALA A 16 14.19 -41.67 11.52
C ALA A 16 14.05 -40.26 12.11
N VAL A 17 14.92 -39.88 13.05
CA VAL A 17 14.92 -38.53 13.65
C VAL A 17 15.34 -37.49 12.61
N ALA A 18 16.39 -37.75 11.83
CA ALA A 18 16.82 -36.85 10.76
C ALA A 18 15.69 -36.61 9.74
N PHE A 19 15.00 -37.67 9.33
CA PHE A 19 13.86 -37.57 8.41
C PHE A 19 12.70 -36.78 9.03
N ALA A 20 12.35 -37.05 10.28
CA ALA A 20 11.30 -36.30 10.99
C ALA A 20 11.64 -34.79 11.08
N LEU A 21 12.90 -34.44 11.35
CA LEU A 21 13.36 -33.05 11.35
C LEU A 21 13.28 -32.43 9.96
N CYS A 22 13.71 -33.12 8.91
CA CYS A 22 13.57 -32.63 7.53
C CYS A 22 12.12 -32.33 7.16
N VAL A 23 11.19 -33.23 7.51
CA VAL A 23 9.75 -33.03 7.28
C VAL A 23 9.24 -31.82 8.06
N TYR A 24 9.57 -31.72 9.34
CA TYR A 24 9.18 -30.57 10.19
C TYR A 24 9.67 -29.24 9.62
N PHE A 25 10.95 -29.15 9.25
CA PHE A 25 11.52 -27.92 8.71
C PHE A 25 10.95 -27.58 7.32
N THR A 26 10.70 -28.58 6.47
CA THR A 26 10.05 -28.36 5.17
C THR A 26 8.64 -27.80 5.37
N PHE A 27 7.87 -28.37 6.30
CA PHE A 27 6.55 -27.88 6.64
C PHE A 27 6.60 -26.45 7.21
N ALA A 28 7.51 -26.18 8.15
CA ALA A 28 7.69 -24.85 8.75
C ALA A 28 8.17 -23.79 7.74
N ALA A 29 8.98 -24.17 6.75
CA ALA A 29 9.41 -23.24 5.69
C ALA A 29 8.29 -22.86 4.72
N VAL A 30 7.27 -23.74 4.58
CA VAL A 30 6.10 -23.51 3.73
C VAL A 30 4.99 -22.79 4.49
N GLN A 31 4.63 -23.23 5.70
CA GLN A 31 3.46 -22.73 6.43
C GLN A 31 3.81 -21.83 7.62
N GLY A 32 5.08 -21.73 8.01
CA GLY A 32 5.48 -20.93 9.17
C GLY A 32 5.44 -19.43 8.90
N ASP A 33 5.40 -18.64 9.98
CA ASP A 33 5.37 -17.18 9.95
C ASP A 33 6.58 -16.54 9.23
N PHE A 34 7.69 -17.28 9.12
CA PHE A 34 8.90 -16.88 8.36
C PHE A 34 9.04 -17.63 7.03
N GLY A 35 7.99 -18.33 6.60
CA GLY A 35 7.98 -19.08 5.36
C GLY A 35 8.03 -18.20 4.12
N LEU A 36 8.33 -18.81 2.97
CA LEU A 36 8.48 -18.09 1.69
C LEU A 36 7.21 -17.30 1.30
N PHE A 37 6.03 -17.82 1.66
CA PHE A 37 4.75 -17.18 1.35
C PHE A 37 4.54 -15.86 2.10
N ARG A 38 5.01 -15.75 3.34
CA ARG A 38 4.86 -14.50 4.11
C ARG A 38 5.59 -13.34 3.44
N ARG A 39 6.75 -13.61 2.84
CA ARG A 39 7.51 -12.58 2.14
C ARG A 39 6.78 -12.10 0.88
N VAL A 40 6.13 -13.00 0.15
CA VAL A 40 5.34 -12.66 -1.04
C VAL A 40 4.13 -11.81 -0.62
N GLU A 41 3.42 -12.22 0.43
CA GLU A 41 2.28 -11.49 0.99
C GLU A 41 2.66 -10.07 1.42
N ILE A 42 3.71 -9.92 2.25
CA ILE A 42 4.18 -8.61 2.72
C ILE A 42 4.60 -7.72 1.54
N THR A 43 5.25 -8.28 0.53
CA THR A 43 5.69 -7.50 -0.63
C THR A 43 4.49 -7.00 -1.44
N ALA A 44 3.48 -7.85 -1.65
CA ALA A 44 2.25 -7.46 -2.33
C ALA A 44 1.45 -6.41 -1.54
N GLU A 45 1.37 -6.55 -0.22
CA GLU A 45 0.73 -5.57 0.65
C GLU A 45 1.49 -4.22 0.62
N ALA A 46 2.81 -4.26 0.66
CA ALA A 46 3.64 -3.06 0.53
C ALA A 46 3.44 -2.35 -0.81
N GLU A 47 3.37 -3.09 -1.91
CA GLU A 47 3.09 -2.54 -3.25
C GLU A 47 1.69 -1.89 -3.32
N ALA A 48 0.67 -2.55 -2.75
CA ALA A 48 -0.68 -2.00 -2.67
C ALA A 48 -0.74 -0.71 -1.83
N LEU A 49 -0.03 -0.67 -0.70
CA LEU A 49 0.07 0.52 0.16
C LEU A 49 0.82 1.66 -0.54
N GLN A 50 1.87 1.36 -1.31
CA GLN A 50 2.58 2.37 -2.10
C GLN A 50 1.69 3.00 -3.16
N LEU A 51 0.85 2.21 -3.84
CA LEU A 51 -0.11 2.74 -4.82
C LEU A 51 -1.14 3.66 -4.14
N GLN A 52 -1.63 3.29 -2.95
CA GLN A 52 -2.56 4.14 -2.19
C GLN A 52 -1.89 5.43 -1.73
N LEU A 53 -0.63 5.36 -1.29
CA LEU A 53 0.14 6.54 -0.91
C LEU A 53 0.25 7.52 -2.08
N ILE A 54 0.64 7.05 -3.26
CA ILE A 54 0.76 7.89 -4.46
C ILE A 54 -0.56 8.58 -4.79
N GLN A 55 -1.69 7.88 -4.65
CA GLN A 55 -3.01 8.46 -4.91
C GLN A 55 -3.32 9.60 -3.92
N VAL A 56 -3.12 9.35 -2.63
CA VAL A 56 -3.38 10.35 -1.59
C VAL A 56 -2.43 11.54 -1.70
N GLU A 57 -1.15 11.32 -2.04
CA GLU A 57 -0.20 12.40 -2.27
C GLU A 57 -0.62 13.28 -3.46
N ALA A 58 -1.13 12.69 -4.54
CA ALA A 58 -1.66 13.45 -5.68
C ALA A 58 -2.88 14.29 -5.29
N ASP A 59 -3.78 13.75 -4.47
CA ASP A 59 -4.94 14.50 -3.96
C ASP A 59 -4.50 15.67 -3.07
N VAL A 60 -3.49 15.46 -2.21
CA VAL A 60 -2.90 16.52 -1.38
C VAL A 60 -2.30 17.61 -2.26
N GLU A 61 -1.48 17.26 -3.26
CA GLU A 61 -0.89 18.23 -4.18
C GLU A 61 -1.96 19.06 -4.90
N GLN A 62 -3.05 18.41 -5.34
CA GLN A 62 -4.17 19.10 -5.95
C GLN A 62 -4.84 20.09 -4.97
N MET A 63 -5.12 19.66 -3.74
CA MET A 63 -5.76 20.49 -2.73
C MET A 63 -4.86 21.66 -2.31
N GLU A 64 -3.55 21.44 -2.19
CA GLU A 64 -2.57 22.49 -1.92
C GLU A 64 -2.52 23.52 -3.06
N ASN A 65 -2.54 23.06 -4.32
CA ASN A 65 -2.59 23.96 -5.47
C ASN A 65 -3.86 24.81 -5.48
N LEU A 66 -5.02 24.19 -5.28
CA LEU A 66 -6.31 24.91 -5.20
C LEU A 66 -6.31 25.93 -4.07
N THR A 67 -5.85 25.53 -2.88
CA THR A 67 -5.76 26.41 -1.71
C THR A 67 -4.82 27.58 -1.97
N ARG A 68 -3.66 27.32 -2.58
CA ARG A 68 -2.70 28.37 -2.93
C ARG A 68 -3.28 29.36 -3.94
N ARG A 69 -4.03 28.90 -4.92
CA ARG A 69 -4.71 29.75 -5.91
C ARG A 69 -5.83 30.59 -5.32
N LEU A 70 -6.39 30.18 -4.19
CA LEU A 70 -7.37 30.93 -3.43
C LEU A 70 -6.75 31.85 -2.36
N SER A 71 -5.43 31.86 -2.20
CA SER A 71 -4.75 32.76 -1.26
C SER A 71 -4.69 34.19 -1.80
N ASP A 72 -4.70 35.18 -0.91
CA ASP A 72 -4.70 36.62 -1.24
C ASP A 72 -3.59 37.04 -2.23
N ASP A 73 -2.43 36.38 -2.20
CA ASP A 73 -1.31 36.69 -3.11
C ASP A 73 -1.57 36.26 -4.57
N TYR A 74 -2.50 35.31 -4.80
CA TYR A 74 -2.80 34.74 -6.11
C TYR A 74 -4.27 34.91 -6.53
N LEU A 75 -5.16 35.27 -5.59
CA LEU A 75 -6.59 35.42 -5.81
C LEU A 75 -6.91 36.86 -6.21
N ASP A 76 -7.29 37.04 -7.48
CA ASP A 76 -7.81 38.31 -7.99
C ASP A 76 -9.31 38.43 -7.65
N LEU A 77 -9.63 39.32 -6.70
CA LEU A 77 -10.99 39.56 -6.22
C LEU A 77 -11.91 40.16 -7.30
N ASP A 78 -11.36 40.93 -8.24
CA ASP A 78 -12.17 41.53 -9.32
C ASP A 78 -12.61 40.44 -10.30
N LEU A 79 -11.71 39.51 -10.65
CA LEU A 79 -12.06 38.34 -11.46
C LEU A 79 -13.04 37.41 -10.73
N LEU A 80 -12.94 37.27 -9.41
CA LEU A 80 -13.86 36.47 -8.62
C LEU A 80 -15.28 37.09 -8.61
N ASP A 81 -15.39 38.42 -8.48
CA ASP A 81 -16.69 39.13 -8.53
C ASP A 81 -17.33 39.00 -9.91
N GLU A 82 -16.56 39.16 -10.99
CA GLU A 82 -17.04 38.95 -12.36
C GLU A 82 -17.50 37.50 -12.60
N GLN A 83 -16.72 36.51 -12.12
CA GLN A 83 -17.10 35.11 -12.26
C GLN A 83 -18.32 34.76 -11.41
N ALA A 84 -18.47 35.34 -10.22
CA ALA A 84 -19.66 35.21 -9.38
C ALA A 84 -20.89 35.85 -10.04
N ARG A 85 -20.75 37.04 -10.64
CA ARG A 85 -21.81 37.72 -11.40
C ARG A 85 -22.25 36.91 -12.62
N SER A 86 -21.30 36.33 -13.36
CA SER A 86 -21.56 35.45 -14.50
C SER A 86 -22.23 34.12 -14.13
N VAL A 87 -21.77 33.46 -13.06
CA VAL A 87 -22.25 32.11 -12.67
C VAL A 87 -23.54 32.17 -11.84
N LEU A 88 -23.61 33.10 -10.89
CA LEU A 88 -24.76 33.24 -9.98
C LEU A 88 -25.84 34.18 -10.55
N GLY A 89 -25.60 34.82 -11.70
CA GLY A 89 -26.53 35.78 -12.30
C GLY A 89 -26.75 37.02 -11.43
N MET A 90 -25.78 37.35 -10.58
CA MET A 90 -25.84 38.48 -9.64
C MET A 90 -25.61 39.81 -10.38
N VAL A 91 -26.56 40.17 -11.23
CA VAL A 91 -26.66 41.49 -11.86
C VAL A 91 -27.15 42.47 -10.80
N ARG A 92 -26.58 43.68 -10.76
CA ARG A 92 -27.10 44.77 -9.91
C ARG A 92 -28.56 44.99 -10.29
N ALA A 93 -29.44 45.34 -9.33
CA ALA A 93 -30.88 45.51 -9.60
C ALA A 93 -31.19 46.54 -10.72
N ASP A 94 -30.18 47.30 -11.12
CA ASP A 94 -30.15 48.43 -12.03
C ASP A 94 -29.47 48.17 -13.41
N GLU A 95 -29.04 46.94 -13.73
CA GLU A 95 -28.41 46.62 -15.03
C GLU A 95 -29.37 45.93 -16.03
N ILE A 96 -29.46 46.48 -17.26
CA ILE A 96 -30.32 46.00 -18.35
C ILE A 96 -29.45 45.30 -19.42
N ILE A 97 -29.70 44.03 -19.70
CA ILE A 97 -29.09 43.30 -20.82
C ILE A 97 -29.77 43.74 -22.13
N ILE A 98 -29.03 44.42 -23.01
CA ILE A 98 -29.48 44.72 -24.37
C ILE A 98 -28.95 43.62 -25.30
N ARG A 99 -29.88 42.94 -25.98
CA ARG A 99 -29.65 41.89 -27.00
C ARG A 99 -29.26 42.47 -28.35
#